data_AF-A0A1U7LJZ7-F1
#
_entry.id   AF-A0A1U7LJZ7-F1
#
_cell.length_a   1.000
_cell.length_b   1.000
_cell.length_c   1.000
_cell.angle_alpha   90.00
_cell.angle_beta   90.00
_cell.angle_gamma   90.00
#
_symmetry.space_group_name_H-M   'P 1'
#
loop_
_entity.id
_entity.type
_entity.pdbx_description
1 polymer ?
#
loop_
_entity_poly.entity_id
_entity_poly.type
_entity_poly.pdbx_seq_one_letter_code
_entity_poly.pdbx_strand_id
1 'polypeptide(L)'
;AVQAQCLALNKVFVEVGRLAPGKLQQVPVVVQGEEDAGTSAFTIDLAEKFVAEHFDRMKRSLLSQNRLNSSKALKDARSALIEQLDLAKCTREIEQVRVMSAAASAFVAMGQLPKKLNPVIRSIMDSIKTEDIEYLQHRSANAVADLIETCSTSGKIVAVDKLIKNLCRFLCVDTSESPEFFRNESLKDIILSLKRDEERGPKDTLNREAEVKAARIKRRGAQFALAELCTRFGGDLLSKVPKLHECMIQPLTANFALPDHVQHFEPEVGQDIVDSLSILRSLIPQIHHDLHPQIIEVFPHIIKALESTFSVIRHAAARGFAAICKYIPIKGLQIVIETILPMLNDADNVKRRQGAIEFIFCKHSFAALKLNLDLV
;
A
#
# COMPACT_ATOMS: atom_id res chain seq x y z
N ALA A 1 -7.09 -28.90 8.92
CA ALA A 1 -5.78 -28.97 8.21
C ALA A 1 -4.59 -29.06 9.17
N VAL A 2 -4.36 -28.05 10.05
CA VAL A 2 -3.21 -28.03 10.98
C VAL A 2 -3.13 -29.27 11.87
N GLN A 3 -4.24 -29.67 12.49
CA GLN A 3 -4.31 -30.89 13.31
C GLN A 3 -3.91 -32.15 12.53
N ALA A 4 -4.38 -32.28 11.27
CA ALA A 4 -4.02 -33.40 10.41
C ALA A 4 -2.52 -33.44 10.12
N GLN A 5 -1.86 -32.29 9.98
CA GLN A 5 -0.40 -32.21 9.83
C GLN A 5 0.35 -32.56 11.13
N CYS A 6 -0.17 -32.19 12.30
CA CYS A 6 0.38 -32.67 13.59
C CYS A 6 0.30 -34.20 13.70
N LEU A 7 -0.83 -34.79 13.31
CA LEU A 7 -1.01 -36.24 13.28
C LEU A 7 -0.10 -36.91 12.24
N ALA A 8 0.05 -36.32 11.05
CA ALA A 8 0.96 -36.80 10.01
C ALA A 8 2.42 -36.78 10.51
N LEU A 9 2.84 -35.71 11.18
CA LEU A 9 4.17 -35.61 11.78
C LEU A 9 4.37 -36.70 12.86
N ASN A 10 3.38 -36.95 13.71
CA ASN A 10 3.40 -38.06 14.66
C ASN A 10 3.56 -39.42 13.95
N LYS A 11 2.86 -39.64 12.82
CA LYS A 11 3.04 -40.87 12.01
C LYS A 11 4.47 -41.00 11.48
N VAL A 12 5.09 -39.93 11.00
CA VAL A 12 6.49 -39.95 10.55
C VAL A 12 7.44 -40.30 11.71
N PHE A 13 7.20 -39.80 12.92
CA PHE A 13 7.97 -40.18 14.11
C PHE A 13 7.84 -41.68 14.45
N VAL A 14 6.68 -42.29 14.21
CA VAL A 14 6.45 -43.72 14.46
C VAL A 14 7.04 -44.58 13.34
N GLU A 15 6.68 -44.32 12.09
CA GLU A 15 7.03 -45.18 10.94
C GLU A 15 8.50 -45.07 10.57
N VAL A 16 9.02 -43.84 10.48
CA VAL A 16 10.40 -43.58 10.03
C VAL A 16 11.35 -43.44 11.21
N GLY A 17 10.90 -42.76 12.29
CA GLY A 17 11.70 -42.59 13.50
C GLY A 17 11.75 -43.82 14.41
N ARG A 18 10.79 -44.75 14.27
CA ARG A 18 10.57 -45.88 15.19
C ARG A 18 10.45 -45.44 16.65
N LEU A 19 9.80 -44.31 16.89
CA LEU A 19 9.52 -43.81 18.24
C LEU A 19 8.41 -44.66 18.90
N ALA A 20 8.60 -45.03 20.17
CA ALA A 20 7.58 -45.77 20.91
C ALA A 20 6.31 -44.91 21.13
N PRO A 21 5.10 -45.49 21.05
CA PRO A 21 3.84 -44.75 21.16
C PRO A 21 3.70 -43.94 22.46
N GLY A 22 4.23 -44.44 23.58
CA GLY A 22 4.18 -43.75 24.88
C GLY A 22 5.03 -42.47 24.96
N LYS A 23 5.89 -42.20 23.98
CA LYS A 23 6.70 -40.96 23.89
C LYS A 23 6.12 -39.94 22.90
N LEU A 24 5.01 -40.26 22.24
CA LEU A 24 4.33 -39.35 21.33
C LEU A 24 3.57 -38.28 22.11
N GLN A 25 3.61 -37.06 21.58
CA GLN A 25 2.73 -36.01 22.08
C GLN A 25 1.30 -36.30 21.63
N GLN A 26 0.37 -36.38 22.58
CA GLN A 26 -1.05 -36.52 22.30
C GLN A 26 -1.58 -35.24 21.62
N VAL A 27 -2.34 -35.45 20.55
CA VAL A 27 -3.02 -34.40 19.81
C VAL A 27 -4.53 -34.59 20.05
N PRO A 28 -5.23 -33.62 20.65
CA PRO A 28 -6.68 -33.70 20.85
C PRO A 28 -7.42 -33.96 19.53
N VAL A 29 -8.49 -34.76 19.60
CA VAL A 29 -9.30 -35.15 18.43
C VAL A 29 -10.27 -34.05 18.01
N VAL A 30 -10.84 -33.34 18.98
CA VAL A 30 -11.80 -32.25 18.76
C VAL A 30 -11.03 -30.94 18.56
N VAL A 31 -11.44 -30.13 17.60
CA VAL A 31 -10.81 -28.84 17.27
C VAL A 31 -11.63 -27.67 17.84
N GLN A 32 -10.96 -26.60 18.27
CA GLN A 32 -11.65 -25.39 18.72
C GLN A 32 -12.60 -24.86 17.62
N GLY A 33 -13.88 -24.68 17.98
CA GLY A 33 -14.93 -24.23 17.07
C GLY A 33 -15.94 -25.32 16.67
N GLU A 34 -15.68 -26.59 17.01
CA GLU A 34 -16.64 -27.69 16.86
C GLU A 34 -17.67 -27.71 18.01
N GLU A 35 -18.84 -28.32 17.81
CA GLU A 35 -19.96 -28.33 18.77
C GLU A 35 -19.57 -28.96 20.13
N ASP A 36 -18.75 -30.01 20.12
CA ASP A 36 -18.27 -30.71 21.32
C ASP A 36 -16.92 -30.18 21.86
N ALA A 37 -16.47 -29.01 21.40
CA ALA A 37 -15.15 -28.47 21.76
C ALA A 37 -15.12 -27.93 23.20
N GLY A 38 -14.68 -28.76 24.13
CA GLY A 38 -14.35 -28.36 25.51
C GLY A 38 -13.02 -27.59 25.62
N THR A 39 -12.60 -27.30 26.86
CA THR A 39 -11.34 -26.58 27.15
C THR A 39 -10.07 -27.35 26.76
N SER A 40 -10.19 -28.65 26.45
CA SER A 40 -9.11 -29.53 26.00
C SER A 40 -9.02 -29.68 24.47
N ALA A 41 -9.81 -28.92 23.71
CA ALA A 41 -9.80 -28.97 22.26
C ALA A 41 -8.46 -28.51 21.65
N PHE A 42 -8.19 -28.95 20.42
CA PHE A 42 -7.01 -28.57 19.67
C PHE A 42 -7.07 -27.10 19.24
N THR A 43 -6.03 -26.32 19.58
CA THR A 43 -5.91 -24.90 19.25
C THR A 43 -4.67 -24.63 18.39
N ILE A 44 -4.65 -23.46 17.75
CA ILE A 44 -3.47 -22.97 17.02
C ILE A 44 -2.26 -22.85 17.96
N ASP A 45 -2.46 -22.37 19.19
CA ASP A 45 -1.40 -22.21 20.19
C ASP A 45 -0.82 -23.57 20.61
N LEU A 46 -1.64 -24.63 20.65
CA LEU A 46 -1.16 -25.98 20.90
C LEU A 46 -0.29 -26.48 19.73
N ALA A 47 -0.67 -26.17 18.49
CA ALA A 47 0.13 -26.50 17.31
C ALA A 47 1.48 -25.75 17.28
N GLU A 48 1.52 -24.48 17.72
CA GLU A 48 2.78 -23.74 17.89
C GLU A 48 3.71 -24.40 18.90
N LYS A 49 3.18 -24.74 20.09
CA LYS A 49 3.92 -25.50 21.10
C LYS A 49 4.38 -26.85 20.56
N PHE A 50 3.56 -27.48 19.73
CA PHE A 50 3.90 -28.75 19.08
C PHE A 50 5.16 -28.62 18.21
N VAL A 51 5.23 -27.58 17.38
CA VAL A 51 6.38 -27.32 16.50
C VAL A 51 7.61 -26.83 17.28
N ALA A 52 7.42 -25.97 18.28
CA ALA A 52 8.51 -25.31 19.00
C ALA A 52 9.16 -26.21 20.06
N GLU A 53 8.36 -26.98 20.81
CA GLU A 53 8.84 -27.73 21.97
C GLU A 53 8.73 -29.24 21.77
N HIS A 54 7.56 -29.72 21.36
CA HIS A 54 7.30 -31.16 21.32
C HIS A 54 8.09 -31.85 20.21
N PHE A 55 8.26 -31.21 19.04
CA PHE A 55 9.09 -31.73 17.96
C PHE A 55 10.53 -32.00 18.43
N ASP A 56 11.17 -31.02 19.08
CA ASP A 56 12.56 -31.16 19.52
C ASP A 56 12.70 -32.18 20.67
N ARG A 57 11.70 -32.25 21.55
CA ARG A 57 11.61 -33.27 22.61
C ARG A 57 11.49 -34.69 22.04
N MET A 58 10.59 -34.90 21.07
CA MET A 58 10.41 -36.18 20.39
C MET A 58 11.66 -36.57 19.60
N LYS A 59 12.29 -35.61 18.91
CA LYS A 59 13.54 -35.84 18.17
C LYS A 59 14.72 -36.23 19.06
N ARG A 60 14.84 -35.67 20.27
CA ARG A 60 15.86 -36.07 21.26
C ARG A 60 15.64 -37.48 21.80
N SER A 61 14.41 -37.97 21.78
CA SER A 61 14.04 -39.30 22.29
C SER A 61 14.29 -40.43 21.29
N LEU A 62 14.69 -40.12 20.06
CA LEU A 62 15.05 -41.08 19.02
C LEU A 62 16.46 -41.65 19.25
N LEU A 63 16.66 -42.92 18.89
CA LEU A 63 17.98 -43.54 18.82
C LEU A 63 18.86 -42.80 17.79
N SER A 64 20.17 -42.74 18.03
CA SER A 64 21.13 -41.98 17.20
C SER A 64 21.07 -42.35 15.72
N GLN A 65 20.99 -43.65 15.41
CA GLN A 65 20.90 -44.18 14.04
C GLN A 65 19.59 -43.77 13.35
N ASN A 66 18.44 -43.92 14.02
CA ASN A 66 17.14 -43.54 13.47
C ASN A 66 17.02 -42.03 13.29
N ARG A 67 17.64 -41.24 14.19
CA ARG A 67 17.65 -39.78 14.13
C ARG A 67 18.39 -39.26 12.89
N LEU A 68 19.46 -39.93 12.46
CA LEU A 68 20.17 -39.59 11.21
C LEU A 68 19.31 -39.93 9.98
N ASN A 69 18.75 -41.14 9.94
CA ASN A 69 18.00 -41.64 8.78
C ASN A 69 16.65 -40.93 8.57
N SER A 70 15.96 -40.55 9.66
CA SER A 70 14.65 -39.88 9.62
C SER A 70 14.74 -38.36 9.55
N SER A 71 15.95 -37.77 9.65
CA SER A 71 16.15 -36.33 9.78
C SER A 71 15.53 -35.52 8.64
N LYS A 72 15.65 -36.00 7.40
CA LYS A 72 15.09 -35.32 6.21
C LYS A 72 13.56 -35.35 6.25
N ALA A 73 12.96 -36.53 6.36
CA ALA A 73 11.51 -36.69 6.41
C ALA A 73 10.85 -35.91 7.56
N LEU A 74 11.48 -35.88 8.74
CA LEU A 74 10.99 -35.11 9.89
C LEU A 74 11.08 -33.60 9.67
N LYS A 75 12.13 -33.12 9.00
CA LYS A 75 12.26 -31.70 8.63
C LYS A 75 11.23 -31.30 7.57
N ASP A 76 11.01 -32.15 6.58
CA ASP A 76 10.03 -31.90 5.52
C ASP A 76 8.61 -31.86 6.11
N ALA A 77 8.24 -32.82 6.96
CA ALA A 77 6.96 -32.83 7.66
C ALA A 77 6.79 -31.66 8.64
N ARG A 78 7.86 -31.25 9.35
CA ARG A 78 7.83 -30.03 10.19
C ARG A 78 7.60 -28.79 9.34
N SER A 79 8.23 -28.69 8.17
CA SER A 79 8.09 -27.54 7.28
C SER A 79 6.67 -27.44 6.73
N ALA A 80 6.07 -28.56 6.32
CA ALA A 80 4.67 -28.61 5.89
C ALA A 80 3.68 -28.22 7.01
N LEU A 81 3.95 -28.62 8.25
CA LEU A 81 3.15 -28.20 9.41
C LEU A 81 3.27 -26.70 9.67
N ILE A 82 4.49 -26.13 9.60
CA ILE A 82 4.71 -24.69 9.76
C ILE A 82 3.94 -23.90 8.71
N GLU A 83 4.03 -24.31 7.44
CA GLU A 83 3.31 -23.65 6.34
C GLU A 83 1.79 -23.62 6.57
N GLN A 84 1.20 -24.75 6.98
CA GLN A 84 -0.23 -24.81 7.28
C GLN A 84 -0.62 -24.02 8.53
N LEU A 85 0.27 -23.97 9.52
CA LEU A 85 0.07 -23.18 10.74
C LEU A 85 0.08 -21.69 10.43
N ASP A 86 1.01 -21.22 9.61
CA ASP A 86 1.10 -19.83 9.20
C ASP A 86 -0.11 -19.41 8.35
N LEU A 87 -0.57 -20.29 7.44
CA LEU A 87 -1.81 -20.08 6.69
C LEU A 87 -3.04 -19.94 7.61
N ALA A 88 -3.18 -20.81 8.62
CA ALA A 88 -4.29 -20.78 9.55
C ALA A 88 -4.28 -19.50 10.42
N LYS A 89 -3.10 -19.06 10.87
CA LYS A 89 -2.94 -17.81 11.62
C LYS A 89 -3.31 -16.58 10.79
N CYS A 90 -2.79 -16.51 9.56
CA CYS A 90 -3.09 -15.43 8.63
C CYS A 90 -4.60 -15.34 8.37
N THR A 91 -5.25 -16.49 8.14
CA THR A 91 -6.71 -16.56 7.95
C THR A 91 -7.46 -16.04 9.19
N ARG A 92 -7.07 -16.49 10.40
CA ARG A 92 -7.67 -16.01 11.65
C ARG A 92 -7.52 -14.50 11.82
N GLU A 93 -6.35 -13.95 11.51
CA GLU A 93 -6.09 -12.51 11.61
C GLU A 93 -6.95 -11.70 10.64
N ILE A 94 -7.08 -12.15 9.39
CA ILE A 94 -7.95 -11.52 8.39
C ILE A 94 -9.41 -11.47 8.88
N GLU A 95 -9.94 -12.60 9.38
CA GLU A 95 -11.31 -12.64 9.89
C GLU A 95 -11.50 -11.76 11.13
N GLN A 96 -10.51 -11.73 12.02
CA GLN A 96 -10.53 -10.83 13.18
C GLN A 96 -10.58 -9.36 12.75
N VAL A 97 -9.77 -8.96 11.75
CA VAL A 97 -9.79 -7.61 11.19
C VAL A 97 -11.16 -7.28 10.61
N ARG A 98 -11.80 -8.21 9.88
CA ARG A 98 -13.14 -8.03 9.31
C ARG A 98 -14.22 -7.79 10.35
N VAL A 99 -14.25 -8.62 11.39
CA VAL A 99 -15.24 -8.48 12.47
C VAL A 99 -15.04 -7.17 13.23
N MET A 100 -13.78 -6.84 13.56
CA MET A 100 -13.45 -5.62 14.29
C MET A 100 -13.71 -4.36 13.48
N SER A 101 -13.40 -4.35 12.18
CA SER A 101 -13.67 -3.21 11.30
C SER A 101 -15.17 -2.99 11.09
N ALA A 102 -15.95 -4.06 10.95
CA ALA A 102 -17.40 -3.98 10.84
C ALA A 102 -18.04 -3.41 12.11
N ALA A 103 -17.62 -3.89 13.29
CA ALA A 103 -18.08 -3.37 14.57
C ALA A 103 -17.69 -1.89 14.76
N ALA A 104 -16.44 -1.53 14.45
CA ALA A 104 -15.97 -0.15 14.51
C ALA A 104 -16.73 0.77 13.54
N SER A 105 -17.02 0.31 12.33
CA SER A 105 -17.80 1.06 11.34
C SER A 105 -19.23 1.32 11.83
N ALA A 106 -19.85 0.35 12.51
CA ALA A 106 -21.16 0.54 13.12
C ALA A 106 -21.13 1.62 14.23
N PHE A 107 -20.09 1.65 15.08
CA PHE A 107 -19.93 2.70 16.08
C PHE A 107 -19.81 4.10 15.46
N VAL A 108 -19.10 4.21 14.34
CA VAL A 108 -18.99 5.47 13.59
C VAL A 108 -20.35 5.88 13.03
N ALA A 109 -21.06 4.96 12.38
CA ALA A 109 -22.38 5.25 11.79
C ALA A 109 -23.43 5.67 12.85
N MET A 110 -23.35 5.14 14.07
CA MET A 110 -24.23 5.55 15.17
C MET A 110 -23.84 6.89 15.80
N GLY A 111 -22.70 7.49 15.43
CA GLY A 111 -22.16 8.70 16.06
C GLY A 111 -21.72 8.53 17.53
N GLN A 112 -21.81 7.31 18.07
CA GLN A 112 -21.47 7.00 19.46
C GLN A 112 -19.97 6.71 19.61
N LEU A 113 -19.16 7.73 19.33
CA LEU A 113 -17.71 7.59 19.39
C LEU A 113 -17.22 7.47 20.84
N PRO A 114 -16.39 6.46 21.17
CA PRO A 114 -15.85 6.31 22.51
C PRO A 114 -14.89 7.45 22.87
N LYS A 115 -14.70 7.70 24.17
CA LYS A 115 -13.73 8.70 24.67
C LYS A 115 -12.32 8.51 24.09
N LYS A 116 -11.90 7.24 23.91
CA LYS A 116 -10.62 6.87 23.27
C LYS A 116 -10.90 6.35 21.86
N LEU A 117 -10.57 7.14 20.84
CA LEU A 117 -10.82 6.79 19.43
C LEU A 117 -9.84 5.77 18.84
N ASN A 118 -8.65 5.62 19.43
CA ASN A 118 -7.57 4.81 18.85
C ASN A 118 -7.97 3.36 18.51
N PRO A 119 -8.74 2.63 19.33
CA PRO A 119 -9.20 1.28 18.98
C PRO A 119 -10.09 1.28 17.72
N VAL A 120 -11.06 2.20 17.64
CA VAL A 120 -11.96 2.33 16.48
C VAL A 120 -11.16 2.67 15.23
N ILE A 121 -10.29 3.68 15.31
CA ILE A 121 -9.40 4.07 14.22
C ILE A 121 -8.57 2.88 13.75
N ARG A 122 -7.93 2.15 14.67
CA ARG A 122 -7.07 1.02 14.34
C ARG A 122 -7.87 -0.08 13.63
N SER A 123 -9.02 -0.47 14.15
CA SER A 123 -9.85 -1.53 13.58
C SER A 123 -10.24 -1.24 12.13
N ILE A 124 -10.62 0.00 11.80
CA ILE A 124 -10.99 0.35 10.43
C ILE A 124 -9.74 0.51 9.55
N MET A 125 -8.68 1.14 10.06
CA MET A 125 -7.42 1.32 9.32
C MET A 125 -6.70 0.01 9.02
N ASP A 126 -6.82 -1.01 9.88
CA ASP A 126 -6.28 -2.34 9.61
C ASP A 126 -6.97 -2.97 8.40
N SER A 127 -8.30 -2.89 8.30
CA SER A 127 -9.05 -3.33 7.11
C SER A 127 -8.67 -2.54 5.85
N ILE A 128 -8.48 -1.22 5.95
CA ILE A 128 -7.97 -0.42 4.81
C ILE A 128 -6.62 -0.94 4.30
N LYS A 129 -5.74 -1.40 5.19
CA LYS A 129 -4.39 -1.85 4.80
C LYS A 129 -4.36 -3.26 4.22
N THR A 130 -5.17 -4.18 4.74
CA THR A 130 -4.97 -5.62 4.52
C THR A 130 -6.16 -6.34 3.87
N GLU A 131 -7.31 -5.69 3.67
CA GLU A 131 -8.50 -6.35 3.14
C GLU A 131 -8.39 -6.65 1.63
N ASP A 132 -8.32 -7.94 1.31
CA ASP A 132 -8.32 -8.43 -0.07
C ASP A 132 -9.68 -8.18 -0.77
N ILE A 133 -10.81 -8.30 -0.06
CA ILE A 133 -12.15 -8.17 -0.63
C ILE A 133 -12.47 -6.68 -0.83
N GLU A 134 -12.53 -6.27 -2.10
CA GLU A 134 -12.69 -4.86 -2.49
C GLU A 134 -13.92 -4.20 -1.88
N TYR A 135 -15.07 -4.90 -1.88
CA TYR A 135 -16.31 -4.38 -1.31
C TYR A 135 -16.20 -4.11 0.19
N LEU A 136 -15.57 -5.02 0.96
CA LEU A 136 -15.36 -4.82 2.40
C LEU A 136 -14.36 -3.71 2.66
N GLN A 137 -13.30 -3.61 1.85
CA GLN A 137 -12.32 -2.54 1.94
C GLN A 137 -12.95 -1.17 1.65
N HIS A 138 -13.84 -1.08 0.65
CA HIS A 138 -14.59 0.14 0.34
C HIS A 138 -15.56 0.52 1.47
N ARG A 139 -16.22 -0.44 2.11
CA ARG A 139 -17.05 -0.15 3.30
C ARG A 139 -16.22 0.46 4.43
N SER A 140 -15.02 -0.05 4.67
CA SER A 140 -14.09 0.51 5.66
C SER A 140 -13.60 1.90 5.26
N ALA A 141 -13.37 2.14 3.97
CA ALA A 141 -13.02 3.47 3.46
C ALA A 141 -14.14 4.50 3.72
N ASN A 142 -15.40 4.14 3.48
CA ASN A 142 -16.56 4.98 3.79
C ASN A 142 -16.63 5.29 5.29
N ALA A 143 -16.46 4.28 6.14
CA ALA A 143 -16.47 4.46 7.59
C ALA A 143 -15.33 5.37 8.09
N VAL A 144 -14.14 5.34 7.48
CA VAL A 144 -13.07 6.29 7.81
C VAL A 144 -13.41 7.71 7.35
N ALA A 145 -14.05 7.87 6.21
CA ALA A 145 -14.51 9.18 5.75
C ALA A 145 -15.57 9.78 6.70
N ASP A 146 -16.57 8.99 7.09
CA ASP A 146 -17.57 9.37 8.11
C ASP A 146 -16.91 9.74 9.45
N LEU A 147 -15.89 8.96 9.85
CA LEU A 147 -15.15 9.22 11.08
C LEU A 147 -14.37 10.52 11.01
N ILE A 148 -13.73 10.83 9.88
CA ILE A 148 -13.00 12.07 9.67
C ILE A 148 -13.97 13.26 9.74
N GLU A 149 -15.10 13.18 9.05
CA GLU A 149 -16.14 14.20 9.09
C GLU A 149 -16.65 14.46 10.51
N THR A 150 -16.99 13.39 11.24
CA THR A 150 -17.45 13.48 12.63
C THR A 150 -16.37 14.03 13.58
N CYS A 151 -15.10 13.68 13.35
CA CYS A 151 -13.99 14.17 14.16
C CYS A 151 -13.67 15.64 13.87
N SER A 152 -13.82 16.09 12.62
CA SER A 152 -13.65 17.49 12.23
C SER A 152 -14.69 18.39 12.88
N THR A 153 -15.95 17.96 12.96
CA THR A 153 -17.01 18.72 13.67
C THR A 153 -16.84 18.70 15.19
N SER A 154 -16.28 17.61 15.74
CA SER A 154 -16.01 17.45 17.18
C SER A 154 -14.70 18.12 17.65
N GLY A 155 -13.99 18.85 16.79
CA GLY A 155 -12.74 19.55 17.13
C GLY A 155 -11.51 18.65 17.34
N LYS A 156 -11.54 17.39 16.87
CA LYS A 156 -10.45 16.41 17.05
C LYS A 156 -9.44 16.45 15.91
N ILE A 157 -8.97 17.65 15.56
CA ILE A 157 -8.17 17.95 14.36
C ILE A 157 -6.89 17.11 14.31
N VAL A 158 -6.17 16.98 15.43
CA VAL A 158 -4.91 16.20 15.49
C VAL A 158 -5.09 14.73 15.08
N ALA A 159 -6.23 14.12 15.42
CA ALA A 159 -6.51 12.73 15.04
C ALA A 159 -6.80 12.63 13.53
N VAL A 160 -7.56 13.60 12.98
CA VAL A 160 -7.85 13.71 11.56
C VAL A 160 -6.56 13.90 10.75
N ASP A 161 -5.70 14.83 11.14
CA ASP A 161 -4.44 15.09 10.43
C ASP A 161 -3.56 13.85 10.35
N LYS A 162 -3.50 13.08 11.45
CA LYS A 162 -2.74 11.83 11.48
C LYS A 162 -3.36 10.75 10.58
N LEU A 163 -4.70 10.67 10.52
CA LEU A 163 -5.40 9.77 9.61
C LEU A 163 -5.10 10.12 8.15
N ILE A 164 -5.26 11.38 7.78
CA ILE A 164 -5.01 11.87 6.42
C ILE A 164 -3.56 11.60 6.02
N LYS A 165 -2.59 11.96 6.88
CA LYS A 165 -1.17 11.68 6.61
C LYS A 165 -0.89 10.19 6.40
N ASN A 166 -1.53 9.32 7.17
CA ASN A 166 -1.40 7.87 6.99
C ASN A 166 -2.02 7.39 5.68
N LEU A 167 -3.20 7.88 5.30
CA LEU A 167 -3.85 7.54 4.04
C LEU A 167 -3.00 8.01 2.84
N CYS A 168 -2.48 9.23 2.86
CA CYS A 168 -1.54 9.72 1.85
C CYS A 168 -0.31 8.82 1.74
N ARG A 169 0.31 8.43 2.86
CA ARG A 169 1.44 7.51 2.88
C ARG A 169 1.09 6.12 2.32
N PHE A 170 -0.12 5.63 2.60
CA PHE A 170 -0.57 4.32 2.10
C PHE A 170 -0.85 4.36 0.61
N LEU A 171 -1.34 5.48 0.08
CA LEU A 171 -1.52 5.68 -1.35
C LEU A 171 -0.18 5.62 -2.11
N CYS A 172 0.89 6.11 -1.48
CA CYS A 172 2.22 6.19 -2.07
C CYS A 172 3.14 4.98 -1.77
N VAL A 173 2.62 3.91 -1.16
CA VAL A 173 3.44 2.73 -0.78
C VAL A 173 3.77 1.81 -1.96
N ASP A 174 2.97 1.86 -3.03
CA ASP A 174 3.18 1.03 -4.22
C ASP A 174 4.25 1.65 -5.11
N THR A 175 5.45 1.05 -5.12
CA THR A 175 6.62 1.55 -5.86
C THR A 175 6.47 1.52 -7.37
N SER A 176 5.48 0.79 -7.90
CA SER A 176 5.13 0.83 -9.33
C SER A 176 4.33 2.09 -9.71
N GLU A 177 3.68 2.70 -8.73
CA GLU A 177 2.86 3.90 -8.90
C GLU A 177 3.54 5.16 -8.34
N SER A 178 4.24 5.06 -7.21
CA SER A 178 5.03 6.13 -6.59
C SER A 178 6.47 5.65 -6.38
N PRO A 179 7.42 5.99 -7.26
CA PRO A 179 8.79 5.50 -7.13
C PRO A 179 9.48 6.06 -5.87
N GLU A 180 10.37 5.28 -5.27
CA GLU A 180 11.16 5.76 -4.13
C GLU A 180 12.27 6.71 -4.61
N PHE A 181 12.31 7.92 -4.02
CA PHE A 181 13.28 8.94 -4.39
C PHE A 181 14.72 8.47 -4.12
N PHE A 182 15.00 8.02 -2.90
CA PHE A 182 16.35 7.59 -2.48
C PHE A 182 16.97 6.52 -3.39
N ARG A 183 16.18 5.56 -3.88
CA ARG A 183 16.68 4.51 -4.80
C ARG A 183 17.05 5.04 -6.18
N ASN A 184 16.52 6.18 -6.57
CA ASN A 184 16.67 6.77 -7.89
C ASN A 184 17.38 8.13 -7.86
N GLU A 185 17.89 8.56 -6.70
CA GLU A 185 18.52 9.87 -6.49
C GLU A 185 19.76 10.07 -7.39
N SER A 186 20.55 9.02 -7.57
CA SER A 186 21.74 9.03 -8.44
C SER A 186 21.39 9.07 -9.93
N LEU A 187 20.14 8.76 -10.30
CA LEU A 187 19.70 8.65 -11.68
C LEU A 187 19.23 10.01 -12.20
N LYS A 188 20.15 10.75 -12.80
CA LYS A 188 19.87 12.11 -13.30
C LYS A 188 19.62 12.18 -14.80
N ASP A 189 20.46 11.51 -15.60
CA ASP A 189 20.52 11.63 -17.08
C ASP A 189 19.70 10.58 -17.84
N ILE A 190 18.75 9.93 -17.18
CA ILE A 190 17.93 8.87 -17.77
C ILE A 190 16.46 9.27 -17.87
N ILE A 191 15.70 8.55 -18.72
CA ILE A 191 14.24 8.56 -18.73
C ILE A 191 13.80 7.35 -17.91
N LEU A 192 13.18 7.57 -16.75
CA LEU A 192 12.90 6.48 -15.80
C LEU A 192 11.92 5.47 -16.40
N SER A 193 10.98 5.94 -17.23
CA SER A 193 10.02 5.09 -17.95
C SER A 193 10.64 4.06 -18.90
N LEU A 194 11.91 4.23 -19.30
CA LEU A 194 12.62 3.32 -20.20
C LEU A 194 13.57 2.37 -19.47
N LYS A 195 13.71 2.50 -18.15
CA LYS A 195 14.57 1.65 -17.34
C LYS A 195 13.99 0.22 -17.30
N ARG A 196 14.80 -0.77 -17.66
CA ARG A 196 14.47 -2.19 -17.48
C ARG A 196 14.85 -2.61 -16.06
N ASP A 197 13.97 -3.38 -15.43
CA ASP A 197 14.28 -4.01 -14.14
C ASP A 197 15.28 -5.16 -14.35
N GLU A 198 16.22 -5.31 -13.41
CA GLU A 198 17.18 -6.41 -13.43
C GLU A 198 16.50 -7.74 -13.09
N GLU A 199 16.86 -8.80 -13.81
CA GLU A 199 16.37 -10.17 -13.56
C GLU A 199 16.93 -10.71 -12.24
N ARG A 200 16.06 -11.32 -11.41
CA ARG A 200 16.39 -11.85 -10.09
C ARG A 200 15.96 -13.31 -9.92
N GLY A 201 16.52 -13.99 -8.93
CA GLY A 201 16.28 -15.41 -8.67
C GLY A 201 14.87 -15.74 -8.15
N PRO A 202 14.41 -17.00 -8.26
CA PRO A 202 13.00 -17.37 -8.10
C PRO A 202 12.39 -17.11 -6.71
N LYS A 203 13.16 -17.27 -5.62
CA LYS A 203 12.66 -17.06 -4.26
C LYS A 203 12.43 -15.58 -3.93
N ASP A 204 13.31 -14.72 -4.42
CA ASP A 204 13.17 -13.28 -4.27
C ASP A 204 11.97 -12.76 -5.07
N THR A 205 11.66 -13.43 -6.19
CA THR A 205 10.47 -13.13 -7.00
C THR A 205 9.18 -13.38 -6.21
N LEU A 206 9.03 -14.54 -5.55
CA LEU A 206 7.81 -14.87 -4.78
C LEU A 206 7.58 -13.91 -3.59
N ASN A 207 8.63 -13.61 -2.82
CA ASN A 207 8.52 -12.69 -1.69
C ASN A 207 8.15 -11.27 -2.17
N ARG A 208 8.78 -10.81 -3.27
CA ARG A 208 8.47 -9.51 -3.87
C ARG A 208 7.05 -9.47 -4.43
N GLU A 209 6.56 -10.55 -5.02
CA GLU A 209 5.16 -10.63 -5.50
C GLU A 209 4.17 -10.48 -4.35
N ALA A 210 4.43 -11.13 -3.21
CA ALA A 210 3.60 -10.98 -2.01
C ALA A 210 3.66 -9.55 -1.45
N GLU A 211 4.84 -8.93 -1.39
CA GLU A 211 5.02 -7.53 -0.96
C GLU A 211 4.31 -6.54 -1.90
N VAL A 212 4.44 -6.74 -3.22
CA VAL A 212 3.77 -5.92 -4.23
C VAL A 212 2.26 -6.10 -4.13
N LYS A 213 1.76 -7.32 -3.92
CA LYS A 213 0.33 -7.56 -3.69
C LYS A 213 -0.16 -6.81 -2.45
N ALA A 214 0.56 -6.92 -1.33
CA ALA A 214 0.22 -6.22 -0.10
C ALA A 214 0.24 -4.68 -0.27
N ALA A 215 1.24 -4.15 -0.98
CA ALA A 215 1.34 -2.73 -1.30
C ALA A 215 0.16 -2.24 -2.15
N ARG A 216 -0.24 -3.03 -3.17
CA ARG A 216 -1.41 -2.73 -4.02
C ARG A 216 -2.71 -2.69 -3.25
N ILE A 217 -2.94 -3.66 -2.36
CA ILE A 217 -4.13 -3.71 -1.49
C ILE A 217 -4.16 -2.47 -0.60
N LYS A 218 -3.05 -2.15 0.05
CA LYS A 218 -2.92 -1.00 0.93
C LYS A 218 -3.15 0.33 0.21
N ARG A 219 -2.59 0.46 -0.99
CA ARG A 219 -2.81 1.61 -1.88
C ARG A 219 -4.29 1.73 -2.28
N ARG A 220 -4.92 0.64 -2.70
CA ARG A 220 -6.33 0.62 -3.11
C ARG A 220 -7.25 1.09 -1.98
N GLY A 221 -7.06 0.58 -0.77
CA GLY A 221 -7.86 1.01 0.38
C GLY A 221 -7.71 2.49 0.71
N ALA A 222 -6.47 3.01 0.65
CA ALA A 222 -6.22 4.43 0.85
C ALA A 222 -6.83 5.29 -0.26
N GLN A 223 -6.76 4.82 -1.51
CA GLN A 223 -7.38 5.50 -2.65
C GLN A 223 -8.89 5.60 -2.48
N PHE A 224 -9.58 4.53 -2.06
CA PHE A 224 -11.01 4.58 -1.76
C PHE A 224 -11.34 5.58 -0.66
N ALA A 225 -10.59 5.57 0.45
CA ALA A 225 -10.85 6.47 1.55
C ALA A 225 -10.66 7.94 1.16
N LEU A 226 -9.59 8.26 0.44
CA LEU A 226 -9.33 9.62 -0.03
C LEU A 226 -10.33 10.08 -1.10
N ALA A 227 -10.73 9.19 -2.02
CA ALA A 227 -11.75 9.46 -3.03
C ALA A 227 -13.13 9.75 -2.39
N GLU A 228 -13.48 9.01 -1.34
CA GLU A 228 -14.71 9.24 -0.59
C GLU A 228 -14.69 10.61 0.12
N LEU A 229 -13.54 11.02 0.68
CA LEU A 229 -13.38 12.37 1.24
C LEU A 229 -13.56 13.46 0.17
N CYS A 230 -12.98 13.27 -1.03
CA CYS A 230 -13.16 14.20 -2.15
C CYS A 230 -14.64 14.34 -2.52
N THR A 231 -15.37 13.22 -2.60
CA THR A 231 -16.78 13.19 -2.96
C THR A 231 -17.65 13.85 -1.89
N ARG A 232 -17.36 13.62 -0.61
CA ARG A 232 -18.15 14.14 0.52
C ARG A 232 -17.97 15.62 0.77
N PHE A 233 -16.73 16.10 0.77
CA PHE A 233 -16.46 17.51 1.04
C PHE A 233 -16.55 18.39 -0.20
N GLY A 234 -16.52 17.82 -1.41
CA GLY A 234 -16.72 18.55 -2.66
C GLY A 234 -15.79 19.77 -2.77
N GLY A 235 -16.36 20.95 -3.04
CA GLY A 235 -15.63 22.22 -3.11
C GLY A 235 -14.98 22.67 -1.79
N ASP A 236 -15.41 22.13 -0.65
CA ASP A 236 -14.88 22.45 0.67
C ASP A 236 -13.77 21.49 1.13
N LEU A 237 -13.32 20.54 0.29
CA LEU A 237 -12.33 19.53 0.66
C LEU A 237 -11.08 20.13 1.29
N LEU A 238 -10.48 21.14 0.66
CA LEU A 238 -9.21 21.71 1.10
C LEU A 238 -9.37 22.62 2.33
N SER A 239 -10.58 23.14 2.59
CA SER A 239 -10.87 23.93 3.79
C SER A 239 -11.18 23.03 5.00
N LYS A 240 -11.90 21.92 4.80
CA LYS A 240 -12.27 20.95 5.84
C LYS A 240 -11.14 19.98 6.17
N VAL A 241 -10.26 19.70 5.21
CA VAL A 241 -9.15 18.76 5.34
C VAL A 241 -7.84 19.45 4.93
N PRO A 242 -7.38 20.46 5.68
CA PRO A 242 -6.17 21.23 5.33
C PRO A 242 -4.93 20.34 5.26
N LYS A 243 -4.88 19.26 6.05
CA LYS A 243 -3.75 18.33 5.98
C LYS A 243 -3.61 17.63 4.64
N LEU A 244 -4.71 17.42 3.91
CA LEU A 244 -4.66 16.86 2.56
C LEU A 244 -4.03 17.85 1.58
N HIS A 245 -4.40 19.14 1.69
CA HIS A 245 -3.74 20.22 0.95
C HIS A 245 -2.23 20.28 1.22
N GLU A 246 -1.82 20.19 2.50
CA GLU A 246 -0.40 20.16 2.88
C GLU A 246 0.35 18.95 2.30
N CYS A 247 -0.27 17.77 2.19
CA CYS A 247 0.38 16.62 1.56
C CYS A 247 0.39 16.71 0.03
N MET A 248 -0.62 17.35 -0.57
CA MET A 248 -0.87 17.31 -2.00
C MET A 248 -0.23 18.48 -2.76
N ILE A 249 -0.18 19.68 -2.18
CA ILE A 249 0.22 20.92 -2.88
C ILE A 249 1.50 21.51 -2.30
N GLN A 250 1.62 21.56 -0.97
CA GLN A 250 2.72 22.26 -0.29
C GLN A 250 4.13 21.78 -0.68
N PRO A 251 4.42 20.48 -0.91
CA PRO A 251 5.74 20.04 -1.32
C PRO A 251 6.16 20.61 -2.66
N LEU A 252 5.21 20.87 -3.57
CA LEU A 252 5.49 21.47 -4.87
C LEU A 252 5.69 22.98 -4.75
N THR A 253 4.81 23.67 -4.04
CA THR A 253 4.92 25.13 -3.90
C THR A 253 6.15 25.54 -3.10
N ALA A 254 6.49 24.82 -2.03
CA ALA A 254 7.65 25.13 -1.20
C ALA A 254 8.99 24.93 -1.91
N ASN A 255 9.08 23.93 -2.80
CA ASN A 255 10.36 23.54 -3.42
C ASN A 255 10.55 24.06 -4.85
N PHE A 256 9.51 24.59 -5.49
CA PHE A 256 9.58 25.08 -6.88
C PHE A 256 9.10 26.54 -7.06
N ALA A 257 8.89 27.31 -5.99
CA ALA A 257 8.43 28.70 -6.09
C ALA A 257 9.51 29.72 -6.55
N LEU A 258 10.80 29.42 -6.42
CA LEU A 258 11.90 30.35 -6.72
C LEU A 258 12.68 29.93 -7.98
N PRO A 259 13.08 30.88 -8.85
CA PRO A 259 13.92 30.59 -9.99
C PRO A 259 15.37 30.27 -9.56
N ASP A 260 15.90 29.19 -10.14
CA ASP A 260 17.31 28.91 -10.38
C ASP A 260 18.25 28.75 -9.18
N HIS A 261 17.86 27.89 -8.23
CA HIS A 261 18.83 27.20 -7.38
C HIS A 261 19.07 25.79 -7.89
N VAL A 262 20.34 25.36 -7.83
CA VAL A 262 20.73 23.97 -8.07
C VAL A 262 19.85 23.09 -7.19
N GLN A 263 19.03 22.24 -7.81
CA GLN A 263 18.10 21.36 -7.08
C GLN A 263 18.91 20.37 -6.25
N HIS A 264 19.08 20.69 -4.97
CA HIS A 264 19.56 19.79 -3.94
C HIS A 264 18.38 19.48 -3.03
N PHE A 265 17.77 18.33 -3.24
CA PHE A 265 16.73 17.82 -2.36
C PHE A 265 17.35 16.80 -1.41
N GLU A 266 17.13 16.99 -0.11
CA GLU A 266 17.33 15.90 0.83
C GLU A 266 16.38 14.75 0.49
N PRO A 267 16.73 13.48 0.78
CA PRO A 267 15.92 12.34 0.37
C PRO A 267 14.46 12.40 0.82
N GLU A 268 14.20 12.96 2.00
CA GLU A 268 12.85 13.13 2.56
C GLU A 268 12.04 14.15 1.75
N VAL A 269 12.65 15.30 1.43
CA VAL A 269 12.03 16.35 0.60
C VAL A 269 11.75 15.84 -0.81
N GLY A 270 12.70 15.10 -1.39
CA GLY A 270 12.54 14.46 -2.69
C GLY A 270 11.38 13.47 -2.71
N GLN A 271 11.21 12.68 -1.64
CA GLN A 271 10.08 11.76 -1.51
C GLN A 271 8.75 12.51 -1.35
N ASP A 272 8.70 13.58 -0.56
CA ASP A 272 7.49 14.38 -0.38
C ASP A 272 7.00 15.01 -1.70
N ILE A 273 7.92 15.43 -2.59
CA ILE A 273 7.59 15.91 -3.94
C ILE A 273 6.98 14.78 -4.79
N VAL A 274 7.60 13.61 -4.80
CA VAL A 274 7.10 12.45 -5.56
C VAL A 274 5.73 12.02 -5.05
N ASP A 275 5.55 11.95 -3.74
CA ASP A 275 4.30 11.58 -3.11
C ASP A 275 3.20 12.61 -3.38
N SER A 276 3.50 13.91 -3.33
CA SER A 276 2.56 14.98 -3.71
C SER A 276 2.04 14.83 -5.13
N LEU A 277 2.92 14.56 -6.10
CA LEU A 277 2.54 14.33 -7.50
C LEU A 277 1.71 13.04 -7.66
N SER A 278 2.03 11.98 -6.91
CA SER A 278 1.27 10.74 -6.87
C SER A 278 -0.12 10.91 -6.27
N ILE A 279 -0.27 11.70 -5.21
CA ILE A 279 -1.55 12.04 -4.59
C ILE A 279 -2.41 12.83 -5.58
N LEU A 280 -1.88 13.92 -6.16
CA LEU A 280 -2.56 14.71 -7.18
C LEU A 280 -3.06 13.83 -8.33
N ARG A 281 -2.18 12.98 -8.88
CA ARG A 281 -2.51 12.04 -9.96
C ARG A 281 -3.65 11.12 -9.62
N SER A 282 -3.68 10.62 -8.38
CA SER A 282 -4.66 9.63 -7.96
C SER A 282 -6.02 10.23 -7.62
N LEU A 283 -6.06 11.47 -7.12
CA LEU A 283 -7.28 12.10 -6.62
C LEU A 283 -7.92 13.05 -7.62
N ILE A 284 -7.17 13.54 -8.63
CA ILE A 284 -7.72 14.44 -9.64
C ILE A 284 -9.03 13.97 -10.30
N PRO A 285 -9.30 12.66 -10.53
CA PRO A 285 -10.60 12.24 -11.08
C PRO A 285 -11.81 12.52 -10.16
N GLN A 286 -11.58 12.64 -8.85
CA GLN A 286 -12.62 12.82 -7.82
C GLN A 286 -12.63 14.23 -7.23
N ILE A 287 -11.64 15.08 -7.57
CA ILE A 287 -11.60 16.46 -7.12
C ILE A 287 -12.76 17.24 -7.75
N HIS A 288 -13.47 18.01 -6.93
CA HIS A 288 -14.57 18.86 -7.39
C HIS A 288 -14.07 20.00 -8.29
N HIS A 289 -14.88 20.38 -9.28
CA HIS A 289 -14.50 21.40 -10.26
C HIS A 289 -14.19 22.77 -9.65
N ASP A 290 -14.82 23.13 -8.52
CA ASP A 290 -14.54 24.38 -7.79
C ASP A 290 -13.11 24.46 -7.26
N LEU A 291 -12.43 23.32 -7.11
CA LEU A 291 -11.04 23.25 -6.66
C LEU A 291 -10.04 23.25 -7.82
N HIS A 292 -10.51 23.12 -9.08
CA HIS A 292 -9.64 23.17 -10.26
C HIS A 292 -8.81 24.46 -10.36
N PRO A 293 -9.31 25.67 -10.03
CA PRO A 293 -8.50 26.89 -10.00
C PRO A 293 -7.27 26.76 -9.09
N GLN A 294 -7.43 26.19 -7.90
CA GLN A 294 -6.32 25.97 -6.96
C GLN A 294 -5.31 24.96 -7.50
N ILE A 295 -5.77 23.93 -8.22
CA ILE A 295 -4.88 22.96 -8.88
C ILE A 295 -4.13 23.61 -10.06
N ILE A 296 -4.77 24.52 -10.79
CA ILE A 296 -4.14 25.28 -11.90
C ILE A 296 -3.00 26.16 -11.38
N GLU A 297 -3.11 26.74 -10.19
CA GLU A 297 -2.02 27.52 -9.57
C GLU A 297 -0.75 26.68 -9.30
N VAL A 298 -0.89 25.35 -9.22
CA VAL A 298 0.24 24.43 -9.03
C VAL A 298 0.97 24.15 -10.34
N PHE A 299 0.38 24.44 -11.51
CA PHE A 299 0.95 24.06 -12.82
C PHE A 299 2.39 24.54 -13.01
N PRO A 300 2.77 25.80 -12.73
CA PRO A 300 4.15 26.26 -12.89
C PRO A 300 5.16 25.42 -12.10
N HIS A 301 4.78 24.96 -10.91
CA HIS A 301 5.61 24.13 -10.04
C HIS A 301 5.79 22.72 -10.62
N ILE A 302 4.72 22.15 -11.19
CA ILE A 302 4.78 20.84 -11.87
C ILE A 302 5.65 20.92 -13.12
N ILE A 303 5.56 22.01 -13.88
CA ILE A 303 6.44 22.23 -15.04
C ILE A 303 7.90 22.35 -14.58
N LYS A 304 8.20 23.09 -13.51
CA LYS A 304 9.58 23.14 -12.99
C LYS A 304 10.07 21.78 -12.48
N ALA A 305 9.17 20.93 -11.97
CA ALA A 305 9.49 19.54 -11.62
C ALA A 305 9.77 18.66 -12.86
N LEU A 306 9.10 18.89 -14.00
CA LEU A 306 9.44 18.26 -15.29
C LEU A 306 10.84 18.63 -15.79
N GLU A 307 11.36 19.77 -15.37
CA GLU A 307 12.70 20.25 -15.70
C GLU A 307 13.77 19.78 -14.70
N SER A 308 13.39 18.93 -13.74
CA SER A 308 14.27 18.54 -12.64
C SER A 308 15.53 17.79 -13.09
N THR A 309 16.61 17.98 -12.34
CA THR A 309 17.84 17.19 -12.51
C THR A 309 17.64 15.71 -12.15
N PHE A 310 16.67 15.40 -11.28
CA PHE A 310 16.36 14.05 -10.83
C PHE A 310 15.33 13.39 -11.76
N SER A 311 15.69 12.26 -12.37
CA SER A 311 14.79 11.55 -13.30
C SER A 311 13.49 11.08 -12.63
N VAL A 312 13.54 10.72 -11.35
CA VAL A 312 12.36 10.28 -10.58
C VAL A 312 11.32 11.38 -10.39
N ILE A 313 11.76 12.63 -10.19
CA ILE A 313 10.87 13.79 -10.09
C ILE A 313 10.28 14.09 -11.46
N ARG A 314 11.08 14.08 -12.53
CA ARG A 314 10.58 14.25 -13.90
C ARG A 314 9.52 13.21 -14.26
N HIS A 315 9.76 11.96 -13.91
CA HIS A 315 8.83 10.86 -14.11
C HIS A 315 7.51 11.06 -13.36
N ALA A 316 7.58 11.39 -12.06
CA ALA A 316 6.40 11.64 -11.24
C ALA A 316 5.59 12.84 -11.78
N ALA A 317 6.29 13.92 -12.18
CA ALA A 317 5.69 15.12 -12.71
C ALA A 317 5.01 14.86 -14.06
N ALA A 318 5.65 14.10 -14.94
CA ALA A 318 5.09 13.66 -16.22
C ALA A 318 3.78 12.88 -16.04
N ARG A 319 3.79 11.86 -15.18
CA ARG A 319 2.59 11.05 -14.90
C ARG A 319 1.49 11.87 -14.23
N GLY A 320 1.86 12.72 -13.26
CA GLY A 320 0.92 13.58 -12.53
C GLY A 320 0.25 14.60 -13.44
N PHE A 321 1.04 15.35 -14.22
CA PHE A 321 0.52 16.36 -15.14
C PHE A 321 -0.33 15.73 -16.25
N ALA A 322 0.05 14.55 -16.76
CA ALA A 322 -0.72 13.85 -17.78
C ALA A 322 -2.13 13.46 -17.28
N ALA A 323 -2.23 13.03 -16.01
CA ALA A 323 -3.54 12.77 -15.41
C ALA A 323 -4.33 14.06 -15.22
N ILE A 324 -3.69 15.16 -14.79
CA ILE A 324 -4.35 16.47 -14.67
C ILE A 324 -4.90 16.94 -16.02
N CYS A 325 -4.13 16.84 -17.10
CA CYS A 325 -4.57 17.22 -18.45
C CYS A 325 -5.79 16.43 -18.93
N LYS A 326 -6.03 15.23 -18.39
CA LYS A 326 -7.23 14.44 -18.70
C LYS A 326 -8.51 15.04 -18.10
N TYR A 327 -8.43 15.65 -16.92
CA TYR A 327 -9.60 16.18 -16.20
C TYR A 327 -9.71 17.72 -16.25
N ILE A 328 -8.61 18.42 -16.54
CA ILE A 328 -8.54 19.87 -16.76
C ILE A 328 -7.94 20.14 -18.16
N PRO A 329 -8.64 19.74 -19.25
CA PRO A 329 -8.04 19.70 -20.59
C PRO A 329 -7.75 21.08 -21.16
N ILE A 330 -8.63 22.07 -20.95
CA ILE A 330 -8.48 23.40 -21.56
C ILE A 330 -7.16 24.05 -21.12
N LYS A 331 -6.97 24.19 -19.80
CA LYS A 331 -5.77 24.83 -19.27
C LYS A 331 -4.54 23.91 -19.37
N GLY A 332 -4.72 22.60 -19.19
CA GLY A 332 -3.64 21.63 -19.31
C GLY A 332 -3.04 21.61 -20.71
N LEU A 333 -3.87 21.51 -21.76
CA LEU A 333 -3.43 21.49 -23.15
C LEU A 333 -2.79 22.81 -23.57
N GLN A 334 -3.30 23.95 -23.08
CA GLN A 334 -2.65 25.24 -23.29
C GLN A 334 -1.18 25.19 -22.85
N ILE A 335 -0.90 24.72 -21.63
CA ILE A 335 0.47 24.58 -21.12
C ILE A 335 1.29 23.54 -21.91
N VAL A 336 0.65 22.46 -22.35
CA VAL A 336 1.33 21.46 -23.19
C VAL A 336 1.86 22.10 -24.48
N ILE A 337 1.02 22.88 -25.16
CA ILE A 337 1.36 23.52 -26.44
C ILE A 337 2.35 24.67 -26.24
N GLU A 338 2.09 25.54 -25.26
CA GLU A 338 2.87 26.77 -25.05
C GLU A 338 4.20 26.52 -24.34
N THR A 339 4.35 25.41 -23.60
CA THR A 339 5.54 25.16 -22.76
C THR A 339 6.16 23.80 -23.00
N ILE A 340 5.41 22.69 -22.87
CA ILE A 340 5.99 21.33 -22.90
C ILE A 340 6.50 20.95 -24.30
N LEU A 341 5.75 21.24 -25.36
CA LEU A 341 6.20 20.96 -26.72
C LEU A 341 7.46 21.78 -27.10
N PRO A 342 7.53 23.10 -26.83
CA PRO A 342 8.75 23.87 -27.01
C PRO A 342 9.98 23.32 -26.26
N MET A 343 9.80 22.72 -25.08
CA MET A 343 10.91 22.10 -24.33
C MET A 343 11.65 21.00 -25.10
N LEU A 344 11.03 20.37 -26.11
CA LEU A 344 11.71 19.38 -26.95
C LEU A 344 12.78 20.00 -27.86
N ASN A 345 12.61 21.28 -28.23
CA ASN A 345 13.50 21.99 -29.14
C ASN A 345 14.65 22.72 -28.42
N ASP A 346 14.66 22.69 -27.08
CA ASP A 346 15.70 23.30 -26.26
C ASP A 346 16.99 22.50 -26.39
N ALA A 347 17.90 22.92 -27.27
CA ALA A 347 19.15 22.24 -27.57
C ALA A 347 20.14 22.25 -26.38
N ASP A 348 20.06 23.28 -25.54
CA ASP A 348 21.02 23.53 -24.46
C ASP A 348 20.67 22.74 -23.19
N ASN A 349 19.41 22.36 -23.00
CA ASN A 349 18.97 21.67 -21.80
C ASN A 349 18.41 20.26 -22.05
N VAL A 350 19.29 19.26 -21.89
CA VAL A 350 18.92 17.84 -22.01
C VAL A 350 17.81 17.45 -21.02
N LYS A 351 17.81 17.98 -19.79
CA LYS A 351 16.81 17.62 -18.76
C LYS A 351 15.41 18.06 -19.15
N ARG A 352 15.29 19.28 -19.70
CA ARG A 352 14.02 19.82 -20.24
C ARG A 352 13.49 18.92 -21.36
N ARG A 353 14.34 18.54 -22.31
CA ARG A 353 13.96 17.58 -23.38
C ARG A 353 13.54 16.23 -22.82
N GLN A 354 14.28 15.68 -21.86
CA GLN A 354 13.98 14.39 -21.23
C GLN A 354 12.66 14.42 -20.44
N GLY A 355 12.36 15.51 -19.74
CA GLY A 355 11.06 15.70 -19.06
C GLY A 355 9.90 15.79 -20.04
N ALA A 356 10.06 16.56 -21.12
CA ALA A 356 9.03 16.71 -22.15
C ALA A 356 8.74 15.38 -22.87
N ILE A 357 9.76 14.62 -23.26
CA ILE A 357 9.56 13.31 -23.88
C ILE A 357 8.95 12.30 -22.91
N GLU A 358 9.32 12.34 -21.62
CA GLU A 358 8.72 11.48 -20.60
C GLU A 358 7.24 11.80 -20.37
N PHE A 359 6.86 13.08 -20.41
CA PHE A 359 5.47 13.51 -20.44
C PHE A 359 4.73 12.97 -21.66
N ILE A 360 5.28 13.12 -22.87
CA ILE A 360 4.63 12.65 -24.10
C ILE A 360 4.48 11.12 -24.13
N PHE A 361 5.49 10.40 -23.62
CA PHE A 361 5.49 8.95 -23.56
C PHE A 361 4.48 8.38 -22.55
N CYS A 362 4.02 9.17 -21.57
CA CYS A 362 3.01 8.72 -20.63
C CYS A 362 1.72 8.31 -21.36
N LYS A 363 1.25 7.07 -21.12
CA LYS A 363 0.03 6.49 -21.74
C LYS A 363 -1.23 7.35 -21.61
N HIS A 364 -1.29 8.27 -20.64
CA HIS A 364 -2.41 9.17 -20.41
C HIS A 364 -2.36 10.46 -21.26
N SER A 365 -1.17 10.86 -21.71
CA SER A 365 -0.96 12.06 -22.54
C SER A 365 -1.61 11.90 -23.92
N PHE A 366 -1.57 10.68 -24.46
CA PHE A 366 -2.24 10.35 -25.71
C PHE A 366 -3.77 10.41 -25.62
N ALA A 367 -4.39 10.11 -24.47
CA ALA A 367 -5.84 10.25 -24.33
C ALA A 367 -6.28 11.72 -24.32
N ALA A 368 -5.50 12.60 -23.67
CA ALA A 368 -5.72 14.05 -23.68
C ALA A 368 -5.52 14.66 -25.08
N LEU A 369 -4.54 14.16 -25.85
CA LEU A 369 -4.30 14.58 -27.23
C LEU A 369 -5.32 13.99 -28.23
N LYS A 370 -5.80 12.76 -28.00
CA LYS A 370 -6.71 12.06 -28.92
C LYS A 370 -8.16 12.54 -28.79
N LEU A 371 -8.62 12.90 -27.59
CA LEU A 371 -9.98 13.43 -27.37
C LEU A 371 -10.31 14.66 -28.23
N ASN A 372 -9.30 15.41 -28.70
CA ASN A 372 -9.49 16.59 -29.54
C ASN A 372 -9.18 16.38 -31.04
N LEU A 373 -8.54 15.27 -31.44
CA LEU A 373 -8.47 14.91 -32.87
C LEU A 373 -9.82 14.41 -33.39
N ASP A 374 -10.71 13.98 -32.50
CA ASP A 374 -12.09 13.59 -32.83
C ASP A 374 -13.11 14.75 -32.64
N LEU A 375 -12.66 15.93 -32.14
CA LEU A 375 -13.49 17.14 -31.93
C LEU A 375 -13.14 18.30 -32.90
N VAL A 376 -12.14 18.11 -33.76
CA VAL A 376 -11.78 19.00 -34.88
C VAL A 376 -12.02 18.23 -36.17
#